data_AF-A0A9D3Y483-F1
#
_entry.id   AF-A0A9D3Y483-F1
#
_cell.length_a   1.000
_cell.length_b   1.000
_cell.length_c   1.000
_cell.angle_alpha   90.00
_cell.angle_beta   90.00
_cell.angle_gamma   90.00
#
_symmetry.space_group_name_H-M   'P 1'
#
loop_
_entity.id
_entity.type
_entity.pdbx_description
1 polymer ?
#
loop_
_entity_poly.entity_id
_entity_poly.type
_entity_poly.pdbx_seq_one_letter_code
_entity_poly.pdbx_strand_id
1 'polypeptide(L)'
;MITIYEPPVRNSGIIGGKFLERTRVAKPNCPPDQPIFYGPQDFYIGVVIEVFRHRFVITNADEYVLKFMEEHTDQFPSSTVESFRQRLAEGSLMRETVKGAPMKVKRTEGDLATLVQQVRAQLKKIAITDKTRVNEMFLRYNSNRTGAIDALNMRGLCRRLQLPADDDVINALVAECIDNPEGKIRLDNFRRFVESS
;
A
#
# COMPACT_ATOMS: atom_id res chain seq x y z
N MET A 1 19.52 14.65 -27.31
CA MET A 1 19.52 13.20 -27.61
C MET A 1 18.63 12.53 -26.59
N ILE A 2 17.90 11.49 -26.97
CA ILE A 2 16.87 10.86 -26.14
C ILE A 2 17.27 9.41 -25.87
N THR A 3 16.96 8.92 -24.68
CA THR A 3 17.11 7.52 -24.25
C THR A 3 15.82 7.09 -23.58
N ILE A 4 15.34 5.88 -23.85
CA ILE A 4 14.11 5.34 -23.25
C ILE A 4 14.45 4.00 -22.59
N TYR A 5 14.10 3.86 -21.31
CA TYR A 5 14.33 2.65 -20.53
C TYR A 5 13.08 2.27 -19.75
N GLU A 6 12.85 0.98 -19.62
CA GLU A 6 11.80 0.39 -18.80
C GLU A 6 12.42 -0.17 -17.52
N PRO A 7 12.03 0.31 -16.32
CA PRO A 7 12.55 -0.20 -15.07
C PRO A 7 12.07 -1.64 -14.81
N PRO A 8 12.90 -2.51 -14.22
CA PRO A 8 12.50 -3.88 -13.92
C PRO A 8 11.45 -3.93 -12.80
N VAL A 9 10.26 -4.44 -13.10
CA VAL A 9 9.17 -4.63 -12.12
C VAL A 9 8.96 -6.10 -11.83
N ARG A 10 9.00 -6.50 -10.55
CA ARG A 10 8.73 -7.88 -10.12
C ARG A 10 7.31 -8.29 -10.50
N ASN A 11 7.14 -9.53 -10.97
CA ASN A 11 5.86 -10.13 -11.37
C ASN A 11 5.18 -9.46 -12.58
N SER A 12 5.89 -8.62 -13.35
CA SER A 12 5.36 -8.06 -14.60
C SER A 12 5.35 -9.06 -15.75
N GLY A 13 6.18 -10.11 -15.69
CA GLY A 13 6.39 -11.04 -16.81
C GLY A 13 7.19 -10.44 -17.98
N ILE A 14 7.64 -9.19 -17.87
CA ILE A 14 8.39 -8.47 -18.89
C ILE A 14 9.81 -8.26 -18.37
N ILE A 15 10.81 -8.60 -19.20
CA ILE A 15 12.21 -8.27 -18.91
C ILE A 15 12.37 -6.78 -19.20
N GLY A 16 12.44 -5.97 -18.15
CA GLY A 16 12.77 -4.55 -18.27
C GLY A 16 14.13 -4.36 -18.94
N GLY A 17 14.37 -3.16 -19.47
CA GLY A 17 15.60 -2.91 -20.22
C GLY A 17 15.55 -1.62 -21.03
N LYS A 18 16.50 -1.51 -21.95
CA LYS A 18 16.62 -0.33 -22.80
C LYS A 18 15.71 -0.47 -24.01
N PHE A 19 14.74 0.44 -24.13
CA PHE A 19 13.88 0.53 -25.31
C PHE A 19 14.56 1.29 -26.44
N LEU A 20 15.23 2.40 -26.11
CA LEU A 20 15.95 3.23 -27.07
C LEU A 20 17.32 3.67 -26.53
N GLU A 21 18.37 3.42 -27.31
CA GLU A 21 19.71 3.95 -27.09
C GLU A 21 19.79 5.45 -27.30
N ARG A 22 20.93 6.05 -26.93
CA ARG A 22 21.08 7.50 -26.99
C ARG A 22 21.09 7.96 -28.45
N THR A 23 19.92 8.36 -28.94
CA THR A 23 19.67 8.62 -30.36
C THR A 23 19.00 9.98 -30.55
N ARG A 24 19.24 10.62 -31.70
CA ARG A 24 18.48 11.82 -32.10
C ARG A 24 17.19 11.35 -32.79
N VAL A 25 16.05 11.72 -32.23
CA VAL A 25 14.74 11.33 -32.76
C VAL A 25 14.17 12.48 -33.58
N ALA A 26 13.81 12.20 -34.83
CA ALA A 26 13.15 13.15 -35.71
C ALA A 26 11.64 13.19 -35.42
N LYS A 27 11.03 14.37 -35.58
CA LYS A 27 9.58 14.56 -35.46
C LYS A 27 8.86 13.80 -36.59
N PRO A 28 7.62 13.34 -36.34
CA PRO A 28 6.82 12.72 -37.39
C PRO A 28 6.61 13.69 -38.55
N ASN A 29 6.51 13.16 -39.76
CA ASN A 29 6.20 13.90 -40.99
C ASN A 29 7.26 14.93 -41.45
N CYS A 30 8.51 14.82 -40.99
CA CYS A 30 9.59 15.63 -41.56
C CYS A 30 10.09 15.05 -42.90
N PRO A 31 10.42 15.90 -43.88
CA PRO A 31 11.04 15.46 -45.12
C PRO A 31 12.42 14.83 -44.85
N PRO A 32 12.82 13.78 -45.60
CA PRO A 32 14.09 13.09 -45.39
C PRO A 32 15.32 13.99 -45.60
N ASP A 33 15.20 15.03 -46.43
CA ASP A 33 16.26 16.00 -46.71
C ASP A 33 16.47 17.02 -45.57
N GLN A 34 15.49 17.24 -44.70
CA GLN A 34 15.59 18.20 -43.60
C GLN A 34 14.88 17.70 -42.34
N PRO A 35 15.49 16.76 -41.61
CA PRO A 35 14.89 16.22 -40.39
C PRO A 35 14.88 17.27 -39.26
N ILE A 36 13.68 17.57 -38.73
CA ILE A 36 13.53 18.36 -37.52
C ILE A 36 13.55 17.40 -36.33
N PHE A 37 14.43 17.64 -35.36
CA PHE A 37 14.56 16.79 -34.19
C PHE A 37 13.74 17.33 -33.01
N TYR A 38 13.35 16.42 -32.10
CA TYR A 38 12.73 16.83 -30.84
C TYR A 38 13.71 17.61 -29.96
N GLY A 39 13.24 18.75 -29.46
CA GLY A 39 13.93 19.60 -28.49
C GLY A 39 13.27 19.55 -27.11
N PRO A 40 13.90 20.15 -26.07
CA PRO A 40 13.34 20.19 -24.72
C PRO A 40 11.93 20.79 -24.66
N GLN A 41 11.66 21.80 -25.47
CA GLN A 41 10.37 22.47 -25.59
C GLN A 41 9.20 21.57 -26.03
N ASP A 42 9.48 20.43 -26.67
CA ASP A 42 8.46 19.49 -27.12
C ASP A 42 8.01 18.53 -25.99
N PHE A 43 8.68 18.55 -24.83
CA PHE A 43 8.39 17.66 -23.69
C PHE A 43 7.59 18.41 -22.62
N TYR A 44 6.29 18.14 -22.55
CA TYR A 44 5.41 18.64 -21.49
C TYR A 44 4.44 17.56 -21.01
N ILE A 45 3.88 17.72 -19.82
CA ILE A 45 2.99 16.69 -19.25
C ILE A 45 1.72 16.58 -20.10
N GLY A 46 1.35 15.35 -20.44
CA GLY A 46 0.20 15.00 -21.28
C GLY A 46 0.50 14.97 -22.78
N VAL A 47 1.68 15.39 -23.23
CA VAL A 47 2.04 15.31 -24.65
C VAL A 47 2.23 13.87 -25.10
N VAL A 48 1.88 13.60 -26.36
CA VAL A 48 2.14 12.34 -27.05
C VAL A 48 3.33 12.53 -27.98
N ILE A 49 4.41 11.80 -27.73
CA ILE A 49 5.63 11.80 -28.55
C ILE A 49 5.68 10.53 -29.37
N GLU A 50 5.88 10.67 -30.68
CA GLU A 50 6.10 9.54 -31.56
C GLU A 50 7.60 9.29 -31.79
N VAL A 51 8.02 8.06 -31.52
CA VAL A 51 9.41 7.60 -31.63
C VAL A 51 9.39 6.25 -32.35
N PHE A 52 9.90 6.19 -33.59
CA PHE A 52 9.91 4.96 -34.41
C PHE A 52 8.56 4.23 -34.49
N ARG A 53 7.47 4.96 -34.76
CA ARG A 53 6.07 4.46 -34.78
C ARG A 53 5.52 3.99 -33.43
N HIS A 54 6.24 4.18 -32.33
CA HIS A 54 5.74 4.01 -30.98
C HIS A 54 5.31 5.36 -30.40
N ARG A 55 4.14 5.40 -29.77
CA ARG A 55 3.59 6.60 -29.14
C ARG A 55 3.79 6.52 -27.64
N PHE A 56 4.48 7.49 -27.08
CA PHE A 56 4.74 7.64 -25.65
C PHE A 56 3.96 8.83 -25.11
N VAL A 57 3.30 8.66 -23.97
CA VAL A 57 2.63 9.77 -23.27
C VAL A 57 3.48 10.15 -22.08
N ILE A 58 3.82 11.44 -21.96
CA ILE A 58 4.50 11.94 -20.76
C ILE A 58 3.47 12.09 -19.66
N THR A 59 3.48 11.17 -18.70
CA THR A 59 2.48 11.15 -17.63
C THR A 59 2.94 11.91 -16.38
N ASN A 60 4.25 11.98 -16.16
CA ASN A 60 4.85 12.59 -14.98
C ASN A 60 6.33 12.95 -15.23
N ALA A 61 6.93 13.64 -14.27
CA ALA A 61 8.32 14.05 -14.29
C ALA A 61 8.96 13.99 -12.90
N ASP A 62 10.29 14.07 -12.87
CA ASP A 62 11.05 14.14 -11.62
C ASP A 62 11.17 15.58 -11.11
N GLU A 63 11.43 15.75 -9.81
CA GLU A 63 11.57 17.05 -9.16
C GLU A 63 12.77 17.83 -9.71
N TYR A 64 13.83 17.12 -10.11
CA TYR A 64 14.99 17.72 -10.78
C TYR A 64 14.63 18.37 -12.11
N VAL A 65 13.67 17.80 -12.86
CA VAL A 65 13.22 18.37 -14.13
C VAL A 65 12.52 19.70 -13.89
N LEU A 66 11.71 19.81 -12.85
CA LEU A 66 11.03 21.05 -12.49
C LEU A 66 12.04 22.16 -12.16
N LYS A 67 13.04 21.88 -11.31
CA LYS A 67 14.10 22.84 -10.94
C LYS A 67 14.85 23.33 -12.18
N PHE A 68 15.22 22.41 -13.07
CA PHE A 68 15.90 22.74 -14.31
C PHE A 68 15.06 23.68 -15.19
N MET A 69 13.75 23.44 -15.30
CA MET A 69 12.85 24.28 -16.09
C MET A 69 12.64 25.66 -15.47
N GLU A 70 12.60 25.75 -14.14
CA GLU A 70 12.53 27.03 -13.42
C GLU A 70 13.80 27.88 -13.62
N GLU A 71 14.98 27.25 -13.60
CA GLU A 71 16.26 27.93 -13.87
C GLU A 71 16.39 28.40 -15.33
N HIS A 72 15.74 27.71 -16.27
CA HIS A 72 15.82 27.98 -17.70
C HIS A 72 14.48 28.45 -18.27
N THR A 73 13.78 29.33 -17.55
CA THR A 73 12.43 29.80 -17.92
C THR A 73 12.38 30.44 -19.32
N ASP A 74 13.49 31.00 -19.82
CA ASP A 74 13.55 31.59 -21.18
C ASP A 74 13.37 30.57 -22.32
N GLN A 75 13.62 29.28 -22.04
CA GLN A 75 13.56 28.20 -23.04
C GLN A 75 12.20 27.47 -23.07
N PHE A 76 11.35 27.71 -22.06
CA PHE A 76 10.11 26.97 -21.87
C PHE A 76 8.92 27.91 -21.68
N PRO A 77 7.75 27.62 -22.26
CA PRO A 77 6.54 28.36 -21.96
C PRO A 77 6.18 28.27 -20.47
N SER A 78 5.73 29.37 -19.86
CA SER A 78 5.32 29.42 -18.45
C SER A 78 4.21 28.41 -18.12
N SER A 79 3.25 28.23 -19.04
CA SER A 79 2.17 27.25 -18.94
C SER A 79 2.68 25.82 -18.77
N THR A 80 3.82 25.51 -19.40
CA THR A 80 4.43 24.20 -19.29
C THR A 80 4.95 23.98 -17.88
N VAL A 81 5.72 24.92 -17.33
CA VAL A 81 6.29 24.83 -15.97
C VAL A 81 5.20 24.67 -14.91
N GLU A 82 4.10 25.41 -15.06
CA GLU A 82 2.94 25.31 -14.17
C GLU A 82 2.30 23.92 -14.18
N SER A 83 2.19 23.30 -15.36
CA SER A 83 1.66 21.93 -15.50
C SER A 83 2.53 20.89 -14.76
N PHE A 84 3.86 21.05 -14.80
CA PHE A 84 4.78 20.21 -14.04
C PHE A 84 4.62 20.41 -12.53
N ARG A 85 4.53 21.66 -12.08
CA ARG A 85 4.35 21.98 -10.65
C ARG A 85 3.04 21.39 -10.11
N GLN A 86 1.93 21.55 -10.82
CA GLN A 86 0.65 20.99 -10.43
C GLN A 86 0.70 19.46 -10.35
N ARG A 87 1.29 18.79 -11.35
CA ARG A 87 1.34 17.33 -11.40
C ARG A 87 2.24 16.73 -10.33
N LEU A 88 3.36 17.37 -10.01
CA LEU A 88 4.22 16.94 -8.90
C LEU A 88 3.53 17.11 -7.54
N ALA A 89 2.78 18.20 -7.34
CA ALA A 89 2.01 18.40 -6.11
C ALA A 89 0.93 17.31 -5.93
N GLU A 90 0.18 16.99 -6.99
CA GLU A 90 -0.80 15.89 -6.99
C GLU A 90 -0.14 14.52 -6.74
N GLY A 91 1.02 14.27 -7.35
CA GLY A 91 1.79 13.04 -7.16
C GLY A 91 2.30 12.84 -5.73
N SER A 92 2.66 13.93 -5.04
CA SER A 92 3.06 13.91 -3.63
C SER A 92 1.88 13.57 -2.70
N LEU A 93 0.68 14.09 -3.00
CA LEU A 93 -0.55 13.73 -2.27
C LEU A 93 -0.93 12.25 -2.44
N MET A 94 -0.67 11.65 -3.61
CA MET A 94 -0.92 10.22 -3.83
C MET A 94 0.18 9.29 -3.28
N ARG A 95 1.42 9.78 -3.13
CA ARG A 95 2.54 9.01 -2.56
C ARG A 95 2.45 8.84 -1.04
N GLU A 96 1.52 9.51 -0.39
CA GLU A 96 1.21 9.29 1.03
C GLU A 96 0.29 8.09 1.28
N THR A 97 0.14 7.15 0.33
CA THR A 97 -0.26 5.78 0.68
C THR A 97 0.95 5.04 1.24
N VAL A 98 1.26 5.32 2.50
CA VAL A 98 2.19 4.52 3.30
C VAL A 98 1.70 3.07 3.25
N LYS A 99 2.49 2.16 2.68
CA LYS A 99 2.27 0.72 2.85
C LYS A 99 2.25 0.43 4.35
N GLY A 100 1.06 0.15 4.88
CA GLY A 100 0.85 -0.09 6.31
C GLY A 100 0.33 1.10 7.13
N ALA A 101 -0.14 2.19 6.50
CA ALA A 101 -1.00 3.12 7.24
C ALA A 101 -2.25 2.37 7.74
N PRO A 102 -2.69 2.61 8.99
CA PRO A 102 -3.92 2.01 9.49
C PRO A 102 -5.07 2.49 8.61
N MET A 103 -5.64 1.56 7.84
CA MET A 103 -6.86 1.81 7.09
C MET A 103 -7.94 2.17 8.10
N LYS A 104 -8.31 3.45 8.19
CA LYS A 104 -9.47 3.87 8.98
C LYS A 104 -10.72 3.39 8.25
N VAL A 105 -11.06 2.12 8.44
CA VAL A 105 -12.30 1.52 7.95
C VAL A 105 -13.45 2.28 8.59
N LYS A 106 -14.22 3.06 7.80
CA LYS A 106 -15.51 3.58 8.24
C LYS A 106 -16.48 2.41 8.29
N ARG A 107 -16.57 1.75 9.46
CA ARG A 107 -17.50 0.64 9.69
C ARG A 107 -18.94 1.16 9.69
N THR A 108 -19.84 0.43 9.02
CA THR A 108 -21.28 0.67 9.14
C THR A 108 -21.84 0.04 10.42
N GLU A 109 -22.99 0.52 10.90
CA GLU A 109 -23.63 -0.05 12.10
C GLU A 109 -23.93 -1.54 11.88
N GLY A 110 -23.38 -2.41 12.74
CA GLY A 110 -23.51 -3.87 12.65
C GLY A 110 -22.29 -4.62 12.10
N ASP A 111 -21.38 -3.96 11.37
CA ASP A 111 -20.18 -4.61 10.82
C ASP A 111 -19.23 -5.10 11.92
N LEU A 112 -19.07 -4.29 12.99
CA LEU A 112 -18.23 -4.63 14.12
C LEU A 112 -18.70 -5.92 14.81
N ALA A 113 -20.01 -6.05 15.05
CA ALA A 113 -20.59 -7.23 15.67
C ALA A 113 -20.40 -8.48 14.78
N THR A 114 -20.58 -8.33 13.47
CA THR A 114 -20.39 -9.40 12.49
C THR A 114 -18.93 -9.87 12.46
N LEU A 115 -17.96 -8.95 12.50
CA LEU A 115 -16.53 -9.27 12.53
C LEU A 115 -16.14 -9.97 13.83
N VAL A 116 -16.60 -9.47 14.98
CA VAL A 116 -16.37 -10.10 16.29
C VAL A 116 -16.91 -11.53 16.28
N GLN A 117 -18.11 -11.74 15.72
CA GLN A 117 -18.72 -13.06 15.60
C GLN A 117 -17.93 -14.00 14.67
N GLN A 118 -17.41 -13.50 13.55
CA GLN A 118 -16.56 -14.27 12.64
C GLN A 118 -15.24 -14.69 13.31
N VAL A 119 -14.57 -13.77 14.00
CA VAL A 119 -13.33 -14.05 14.74
C VAL A 119 -13.58 -15.10 15.82
N ARG A 120 -14.68 -14.96 16.58
CA ARG A 120 -15.10 -15.95 17.58
C ARG A 120 -15.35 -17.33 16.97
N ALA A 121 -16.06 -17.39 15.82
CA ALA A 121 -16.32 -18.64 15.13
C ALA A 121 -15.04 -19.35 14.67
N GLN A 122 -14.04 -18.60 14.21
CA GLN A 122 -12.75 -19.17 13.82
C GLN A 122 -11.95 -19.67 15.02
N LEU A 123 -11.93 -18.92 16.13
CA LEU A 123 -11.31 -19.37 17.39
C LEU A 123 -11.98 -20.65 17.90
N LYS A 124 -13.31 -20.75 17.82
CA LYS A 124 -14.09 -21.95 18.18
C LYS A 124 -13.73 -23.15 17.30
N LYS A 125 -13.64 -22.97 15.98
CA LYS A 125 -13.25 -24.05 15.06
C LYS A 125 -11.86 -24.61 15.39
N ILE A 126 -10.91 -23.73 15.73
CA ILE A 126 -9.56 -24.12 16.13
C ILE A 126 -9.58 -24.92 17.44
N ALA A 127 -10.40 -24.49 18.41
CA ALA A 127 -10.50 -25.14 19.71
C ALA A 127 -11.21 -26.50 19.68
N ILE A 128 -12.24 -26.65 18.84
CA ILE A 128 -12.95 -27.92 18.66
C ILE A 128 -12.04 -28.96 18.02
N THR A 129 -11.24 -28.54 17.04
CA THR A 129 -10.34 -29.44 16.30
C THR A 129 -9.26 -30.01 17.22
N ASP A 130 -8.87 -29.28 18.28
CA ASP A 130 -7.84 -29.72 19.20
C ASP A 130 -7.94 -29.04 20.59
N LYS A 131 -8.56 -29.72 21.55
CA LYS A 131 -8.71 -29.25 22.93
C LYS A 131 -7.38 -29.04 23.65
N THR A 132 -6.32 -29.77 23.27
CA THR A 132 -5.00 -29.61 23.89
C THR A 132 -4.30 -28.33 23.43
N ARG A 133 -4.64 -27.84 22.23
CA ARG A 133 -4.09 -26.61 21.66
C ARG A 133 -4.62 -25.34 22.30
N VAL A 134 -5.78 -25.29 22.93
CA VAL A 134 -6.28 -24.04 23.56
C VAL A 134 -5.40 -23.65 24.75
N ASN A 135 -5.08 -24.62 25.62
CA ASN A 135 -4.17 -24.41 26.75
C ASN A 135 -2.75 -24.10 26.28
N GLU A 136 -2.26 -24.85 25.28
CA GLU A 136 -0.93 -24.60 24.71
C GLU A 136 -0.86 -23.22 24.01
N MET A 137 -1.93 -22.81 23.34
CA MET A 137 -2.05 -21.50 22.70
C MET A 137 -2.05 -20.40 23.76
N PHE A 138 -2.81 -20.55 24.84
CA PHE A 138 -2.75 -19.61 25.96
C PHE A 138 -1.34 -19.49 26.53
N LEU A 139 -0.64 -20.61 26.76
CA LEU A 139 0.73 -20.62 27.29
C LEU A 139 1.74 -19.97 26.33
N ARG A 140 1.60 -20.18 25.02
CA ARG A 140 2.49 -19.58 24.01
C ARG A 140 2.42 -18.06 23.96
N TYR A 141 1.28 -17.46 24.28
CA TYR A 141 1.10 -16.01 24.29
C TYR A 141 1.09 -15.40 25.70
N ASN A 142 1.19 -16.23 26.74
CA ASN A 142 1.46 -15.81 28.11
C ASN A 142 2.97 -15.69 28.33
N SER A 143 3.61 -14.80 27.55
CA SER A 143 5.06 -14.63 27.49
C SER A 143 5.70 -14.32 28.85
N ASN A 144 4.94 -13.72 29.76
CA ASN A 144 5.43 -13.27 31.07
C ASN A 144 5.14 -14.26 32.21
N ARG A 145 4.55 -15.43 31.93
CA ARG A 145 4.08 -16.40 32.96
C ARG A 145 3.19 -15.77 34.05
N THR A 146 2.53 -14.66 33.73
CA THR A 146 1.70 -13.89 34.67
C THR A 146 0.34 -14.52 34.90
N GLY A 147 0.02 -15.62 34.21
CA GLY A 147 -1.30 -16.27 34.29
C GLY A 147 -2.43 -15.51 33.58
N ALA A 148 -2.10 -14.43 32.86
CA ALA A 148 -3.04 -13.63 32.08
C ALA A 148 -2.49 -13.19 30.72
N ILE A 149 -3.38 -13.02 29.75
CA ILE A 149 -3.14 -12.44 28.42
C ILE A 149 -3.70 -11.00 28.41
N ASP A 150 -2.94 -10.06 27.85
CA ASP A 150 -3.32 -8.67 27.62
C ASP A 150 -3.75 -8.43 26.15
N ALA A 151 -4.28 -7.24 25.85
CA ALA A 151 -4.74 -6.90 24.51
C ALA A 151 -3.63 -7.02 23.44
N LEU A 152 -2.37 -6.76 23.80
CA LEU A 152 -1.21 -6.91 22.91
C LEU A 152 -0.96 -8.38 22.54
N ASN A 153 -1.00 -9.28 23.52
CA ASN A 153 -0.84 -10.70 23.26
C ASN A 153 -2.07 -11.29 22.52
N MET A 154 -3.29 -10.80 22.79
CA MET A 154 -4.48 -11.14 21.99
C MET A 154 -4.34 -10.72 20.52
N ARG A 155 -3.78 -9.53 20.27
CA ARG A 155 -3.46 -9.07 18.91
C ARG A 155 -2.44 -9.98 18.23
N GLY A 156 -1.41 -10.39 18.96
CA GLY A 156 -0.42 -11.35 18.48
C GLY A 156 -1.03 -12.71 18.10
N LEU A 157 -1.95 -13.21 18.94
CA LEU A 157 -2.69 -14.44 18.69
C LEU A 157 -3.55 -14.33 17.42
N CYS A 158 -4.34 -13.25 17.29
CA CYS A 158 -5.18 -13.04 16.11
C CYS A 158 -4.35 -12.93 14.82
N ARG A 159 -3.22 -12.21 14.87
CA ARG A 159 -2.31 -12.07 13.72
C ARG A 159 -1.72 -13.41 13.28
N ARG A 160 -1.29 -14.25 14.22
CA ARG A 160 -0.72 -15.57 13.91
C ARG A 160 -1.76 -16.55 13.36
N LEU A 161 -3.01 -16.40 13.79
CA LEU A 161 -4.15 -17.14 13.26
C LEU A 161 -4.71 -16.53 11.96
N GLN A 162 -4.08 -15.47 11.43
CA GLN A 162 -4.51 -14.75 10.23
C GLN A 162 -5.96 -14.25 10.31
N LEU A 163 -6.41 -13.89 11.52
CA LEU A 163 -7.74 -13.36 11.75
C LEU A 163 -7.77 -11.85 11.44
N PRO A 164 -8.78 -11.36 10.70
CA PRO A 164 -8.96 -9.93 10.43
C PRO A 164 -9.48 -9.23 11.68
N ALA A 165 -8.57 -8.95 12.63
CA ALA A 165 -8.89 -8.28 13.89
C ALA A 165 -8.10 -6.97 13.97
N ASP A 166 -8.77 -5.86 13.65
CA ASP A 166 -8.27 -4.51 13.88
C ASP A 166 -8.42 -4.11 15.37
N ASP A 167 -7.89 -2.96 15.75
CA ASP A 167 -7.81 -2.55 17.15
C ASP A 167 -9.19 -2.46 17.84
N ASP A 168 -10.25 -2.07 17.13
CA ASP A 168 -11.62 -2.03 17.67
C ASP A 168 -12.25 -3.42 17.79
N VAL A 169 -11.99 -4.33 16.85
CA VAL A 169 -12.39 -5.75 16.95
C VAL A 169 -11.67 -6.41 18.12
N ILE A 170 -10.37 -6.13 18.29
CA ILE A 170 -9.57 -6.63 19.42
C ILE A 170 -10.11 -6.09 20.74
N ASN A 171 -10.40 -4.80 20.82
CA ASN A 171 -10.96 -4.20 22.03
C ASN A 171 -12.34 -4.78 22.37
N ALA A 172 -13.19 -5.02 21.38
CA ALA A 172 -14.49 -5.68 21.57
C ALA A 172 -14.32 -7.13 22.06
N LEU A 173 -13.42 -7.90 21.45
CA LEU A 173 -13.11 -9.28 21.88
C LEU A 173 -12.54 -9.33 23.30
N VAL A 174 -11.65 -8.39 23.63
CA VAL A 174 -11.05 -8.27 24.95
C VAL A 174 -12.12 -7.90 25.98
N ALA A 175 -13.03 -6.97 25.66
CA ALA A 175 -14.17 -6.63 26.51
C ALA A 175 -15.09 -7.82 26.77
N GLU A 176 -15.36 -8.67 25.77
CA GLU A 176 -16.14 -9.90 25.95
C GLU A 176 -15.42 -10.98 26.78
N CYS A 177 -14.08 -10.96 26.85
CA CYS A 177 -13.29 -11.92 27.62
C CYS A 177 -13.01 -11.49 29.08
N ILE A 178 -13.27 -10.23 29.44
CA ILE A 178 -12.95 -9.68 30.76
C ILE A 178 -14.20 -9.68 31.64
N ASP A 179 -14.24 -10.61 32.61
CA ASP A 179 -15.22 -10.60 33.72
C ASP A 179 -14.72 -9.86 34.98
N ASN A 180 -13.47 -9.36 34.98
CA ASN A 180 -12.81 -8.85 36.19
C ASN A 180 -12.37 -7.37 36.05
N PRO A 181 -12.39 -6.58 37.15
CA PRO A 181 -12.02 -5.17 37.15
C PRO A 181 -10.54 -4.89 36.81
N GLU A 182 -9.69 -5.92 36.75
CA GLU A 182 -8.24 -5.81 36.45
C GLU A 182 -7.92 -5.78 34.94
N GLY A 183 -8.89 -5.99 34.05
CA GLY A 183 -8.68 -5.88 32.60
C GLY A 183 -7.81 -6.97 31.97
N LYS A 184 -7.67 -8.13 32.63
CA LYS A 184 -6.76 -9.22 32.23
C LYS A 184 -7.53 -10.50 31.87
N ILE A 185 -7.17 -11.12 30.74
CA ILE A 185 -7.79 -12.37 30.27
C ILE A 185 -7.07 -13.56 30.91
N ARG A 186 -7.70 -14.20 31.90
CA ARG A 186 -7.19 -15.44 32.51
C ARG A 186 -7.53 -16.66 31.66
N LEU A 187 -6.87 -17.78 31.93
CA LEU A 187 -7.08 -19.04 31.17
C LEU A 187 -8.56 -19.47 31.21
N ASP A 188 -9.20 -19.40 32.37
CA ASP A 188 -10.61 -19.79 32.52
C ASP A 188 -11.55 -18.92 31.68
N ASN A 189 -11.28 -17.61 31.62
CA ASN A 189 -12.05 -16.68 30.81
C ASN A 189 -11.83 -16.92 29.32
N PHE A 190 -10.59 -17.11 28.89
CA PHE A 190 -10.26 -17.44 27.51
C PHE A 190 -10.91 -18.76 27.08
N ARG A 191 -10.88 -19.76 27.95
CA ARG A 191 -11.50 -21.06 27.72
C ARG A 191 -13.02 -20.94 27.62
N ARG A 192 -13.66 -20.22 28.55
CA ARG A 192 -15.10 -19.93 28.46
C ARG A 192 -15.45 -19.18 27.18
N PHE A 193 -14.67 -18.19 26.79
CA PHE A 193 -14.91 -17.42 25.57
C PHE A 193 -14.89 -18.32 24.32
N VAL A 194 -13.88 -19.19 24.23
CA VAL A 194 -13.65 -20.09 23.09
C VAL A 194 -14.61 -21.30 23.09
N GLU A 195 -15.01 -21.79 24.26
CA GLU A 195 -15.89 -22.96 24.43
C GLU A 195 -17.38 -22.58 24.63
N SER A 196 -17.71 -21.31 24.87
CA SER A 196 -19.10 -20.86 25.06
C SER A 196 -19.92 -21.04 23.78
N SER A 197 -21.13 -21.58 23.97
CA SER A 197 -22.05 -21.95 22.89
C SER A 197 -22.46 -20.75 22.05
#